data_AF-A0A938VC32-F1
#
_entry.id   AF-A0A938VC32-F1
#
_cell.length_a   1.000
_cell.length_b   1.000
_cell.length_c   1.000
_cell.angle_alpha   90.00
_cell.angle_beta   90.00
_cell.angle_gamma   90.00
#
_symmetry.space_group_name_H-M   'P 1'
#
loop_
_entity.id
_entity.type
_entity.pdbx_description
1 polymer ?
#
loop_
_entity_poly.entity_id
_entity_poly.type
_entity_poly.pdbx_seq_one_letter_code
_entity_poly.pdbx_strand_id
1 'polypeptide(L)'
;MSLIGPEQRENLTGMRDVWCWALSWFLKPPTSPEKRAKQAALVQAIKSELRHVHTADDLHDFYTGDSRWCLQIARQEFPREWPTLGVHAATAAAYGLRFVEIMTGHDVDARELLPRWLGEWAIW
;
A
#
# COMPACT_ATOMS: atom_id res chain seq x y z
N MET A 1 17.30 -12.18 -21.73
CA MET A 1 18.28 -12.47 -20.66
C MET A 1 17.97 -11.51 -19.52
N SER A 2 17.35 -12.00 -18.44
CA SER A 2 16.91 -11.14 -17.32
C SER A 2 18.11 -10.61 -16.55
N LEU A 3 18.27 -9.29 -16.56
CA LEU A 3 19.30 -8.51 -15.86
C LEU A 3 18.98 -8.28 -14.38
N ILE A 4 18.32 -9.24 -13.71
CA ILE A 4 17.87 -9.05 -12.32
C ILE A 4 18.69 -10.01 -11.46
N GLY A 5 19.55 -9.43 -10.61
CA GLY A 5 20.37 -10.18 -9.66
C GLY A 5 19.52 -10.92 -8.62
N PRO A 6 20.08 -11.94 -7.94
CA PRO A 6 19.36 -12.72 -6.93
C PRO A 6 18.79 -11.86 -5.77
N GLU A 7 19.51 -10.83 -5.34
CA GLU A 7 19.05 -9.90 -4.29
C GLU A 7 17.84 -9.07 -4.74
N GLN A 8 17.85 -8.57 -5.98
CA GLN A 8 16.68 -7.89 -6.56
C GLN A 8 15.49 -8.84 -6.73
N ARG A 9 15.72 -10.15 -6.98
CA ARG A 9 14.63 -11.14 -7.03
C ARG A 9 13.99 -11.36 -5.66
N GLU A 10 14.78 -11.45 -4.59
CA GLU A 10 14.27 -11.61 -3.22
C GLU A 10 13.47 -10.38 -2.75
N ASN A 11 13.97 -9.16 -3.02
CA ASN A 11 13.28 -7.91 -2.72
C ASN A 11 11.95 -7.78 -3.48
N LEU A 12 11.93 -8.19 -4.76
CA LEU A 12 10.71 -8.23 -5.56
C LEU A 12 9.68 -9.22 -5.01
N THR A 13 10.11 -10.38 -4.49
CA THR A 13 9.19 -11.34 -3.83
C THR A 13 8.61 -10.79 -2.53
N GLY A 14 9.41 -10.16 -1.67
CA GLY A 14 8.91 -9.55 -0.43
C GLY A 14 7.90 -8.42 -0.69
N MET A 15 8.17 -7.57 -1.69
CA MET A 15 7.26 -6.50 -2.08
C MET A 15 6.02 -7.01 -2.82
N ARG A 16 6.14 -8.11 -3.57
CA ARG A 16 4.98 -8.82 -4.14
C ARG A 16 4.05 -9.33 -3.07
N ASP A 17 4.56 -9.86 -1.96
CA ASP A 17 3.71 -10.33 -0.86
C ASP A 17 2.96 -9.17 -0.18
N VAL A 18 3.64 -8.02 0.02
CA VAL A 18 3.01 -6.79 0.51
C VAL A 18 1.92 -6.31 -0.45
N TRP A 19 2.16 -6.38 -1.76
CA TRP A 19 1.18 -6.09 -2.80
C TRP A 19 -0.01 -7.07 -2.80
N CYS A 20 0.23 -8.37 -2.68
CA CYS A 20 -0.83 -9.37 -2.56
C CYS A 20 -1.71 -9.14 -1.32
N TRP A 21 -1.11 -8.70 -0.20
CA TRP A 21 -1.85 -8.31 0.99
C TRP A 21 -2.68 -7.03 0.77
N ALA A 22 -2.11 -6.03 0.10
CA ALA A 22 -2.83 -4.82 -0.31
C ALA A 22 -4.06 -5.17 -1.15
N LEU A 23 -3.89 -6.01 -2.18
CA LEU A 23 -4.97 -6.47 -3.05
C LEU A 23 -6.05 -7.24 -2.31
N SER A 24 -5.69 -8.10 -1.36
CA SER A 24 -6.65 -8.82 -0.53
C SER A 24 -7.58 -7.85 0.22
N TRP A 25 -7.04 -6.73 0.71
CA TRP A 25 -7.84 -5.67 1.33
C TRP A 25 -8.82 -5.02 0.34
N PHE A 26 -8.37 -4.70 -0.87
CA PHE A 26 -9.24 -4.10 -1.90
C PHE A 26 -10.32 -5.05 -2.43
N LEU A 27 -10.01 -6.34 -2.55
CA LEU A 27 -10.92 -7.38 -3.05
C LEU A 27 -11.91 -7.83 -1.97
N LYS A 28 -11.56 -7.71 -0.69
CA LYS A 28 -12.43 -8.01 0.46
C LYS A 28 -12.59 -6.77 1.35
N PRO A 29 -13.22 -5.70 0.83
CA PRO A 29 -13.37 -4.48 1.59
C PRO A 29 -14.27 -4.70 2.81
N PRO A 30 -14.19 -3.84 3.84
CA PRO A 30 -15.11 -3.89 4.97
C PRO A 30 -16.56 -3.84 4.51
N THR A 31 -17.42 -4.59 5.19
CA THR A 31 -18.86 -4.64 4.90
C THR A 31 -19.57 -3.31 5.14
N SER A 32 -19.03 -2.47 6.03
CA SER A 32 -19.55 -1.12 6.26
C SER A 32 -18.99 -0.13 5.24
N PRO A 33 -19.83 0.54 4.43
CA PRO A 33 -19.38 1.56 3.47
C PRO A 33 -18.65 2.72 4.14
N GLU A 34 -19.09 3.14 5.33
CA GLU A 34 -18.44 4.21 6.09
C GLU A 34 -17.02 3.80 6.51
N LYS A 35 -16.87 2.58 7.05
CA LYS A 35 -15.55 2.05 7.43
C LYS A 35 -14.63 1.93 6.23
N ARG A 36 -15.16 1.47 5.09
CA ARG A 36 -14.41 1.38 3.83
C ARG A 36 -13.91 2.76 3.39
N ALA A 37 -14.75 3.79 3.42
CA ALA A 37 -14.36 5.15 3.06
C ALA A 37 -13.25 5.70 3.97
N LYS A 38 -13.38 5.52 5.29
CA LYS A 38 -12.35 5.96 6.26
C LYS A 38 -11.03 5.22 6.08
N GLN A 39 -11.08 3.91 5.84
CA GLN A 39 -9.86 3.14 5.56
C GLN A 39 -9.22 3.56 4.23
N ALA A 40 -9.99 3.76 3.16
CA ALA A 40 -9.47 4.24 1.88
C ALA A 40 -8.80 5.62 2.00
N ALA A 41 -9.42 6.53 2.78
CA ALA A 41 -8.82 7.82 3.10
C ALA A 41 -7.52 7.68 3.91
N LEU A 42 -7.47 6.77 4.89
CA LEU A 42 -6.26 6.48 5.65
C LEU A 42 -5.14 5.92 4.75
N VAL A 43 -5.46 4.97 3.86
CA VAL A 43 -4.52 4.43 2.87
C VAL A 43 -3.96 5.56 2.01
N GLN A 44 -4.82 6.46 1.51
CA GLN A 44 -4.39 7.58 0.69
C GLN A 44 -3.50 8.57 1.47
N ALA A 45 -3.79 8.83 2.74
CA ALA A 45 -2.98 9.69 3.59
C ALA A 45 -1.58 9.09 3.82
N ILE A 46 -1.50 7.80 4.17
CA ILE A 46 -0.24 7.08 4.34
C ILE A 46 0.54 7.04 3.00
N LYS A 47 -0.12 6.72 1.89
CA LYS A 47 0.49 6.70 0.55
C LYS A 47 1.06 8.07 0.17
N SER A 48 0.35 9.14 0.50
CA SER A 48 0.79 10.51 0.23
C SER A 48 2.09 10.85 0.95
N GLU A 49 2.33 10.30 2.13
CA GLU A 49 3.64 10.48 2.78
C GLU A 49 4.75 9.72 2.04
N LEU A 50 4.46 8.60 1.37
CA LEU A 50 5.42 7.81 0.59
C LEU A 50 5.78 8.41 -0.78
N ARG A 51 5.21 9.56 -1.17
CA ARG A 51 5.45 10.19 -2.48
C ARG A 51 6.91 10.58 -2.75
N HIS A 52 7.69 10.77 -1.68
CA HIS A 52 9.12 11.08 -1.76
C HIS A 52 9.99 9.84 -2.02
N VAL A 53 9.41 8.64 -1.94
CA VAL A 53 10.09 7.38 -2.21
C VAL A 53 9.98 7.08 -3.71
N HIS A 54 11.11 6.95 -4.38
CA HIS A 54 11.17 6.86 -5.85
C HIS A 54 11.58 5.49 -6.38
N THR A 55 12.10 4.59 -5.51
CA THR A 55 12.52 3.25 -5.91
C THR A 55 11.80 2.18 -5.08
N ALA A 56 11.70 0.98 -5.63
CA ALA A 56 11.08 -0.15 -4.94
C ALA A 56 11.92 -0.61 -3.73
N ASP A 57 13.25 -0.52 -3.83
CA ASP A 57 14.17 -0.88 -2.74
C ASP A 57 14.04 0.12 -1.57
N ASP A 58 14.04 1.43 -1.84
CA ASP A 58 13.83 2.44 -0.79
C ASP A 58 12.46 2.26 -0.11
N LEU A 59 11.45 1.87 -0.88
CA LEU A 59 10.11 1.59 -0.36
C LEU A 59 10.08 0.35 0.54
N HIS A 60 10.83 -0.68 0.18
CA HIS A 60 10.99 -1.88 0.98
C HIS A 60 11.71 -1.59 2.30
N ASP A 61 12.82 -0.83 2.24
CA ASP A 61 13.56 -0.40 3.43
C ASP A 61 12.69 0.43 4.36
N PHE A 62 11.89 1.34 3.79
CA PHE A 62 10.95 2.16 4.56
C PHE A 62 9.84 1.32 5.22
N TYR A 63 9.33 0.28 4.52
CA TYR A 63 8.32 -0.64 5.04
C TYR A 63 8.85 -1.52 6.18
N THR A 64 10.04 -2.07 6.01
CA THR A 64 10.67 -3.02 6.94
C THR A 64 11.31 -2.35 8.15
N GLY A 65 11.57 -1.04 8.09
CA GLY A 65 12.05 -0.23 9.20
C GLY A 65 11.00 0.08 10.27
N ASP A 66 10.91 1.36 10.69
CA ASP A 66 9.96 1.80 11.73
C ASP A 66 8.68 2.35 11.09
N SER A 67 7.59 1.57 11.16
CA SER A 67 6.26 1.95 10.65
C SER A 67 5.38 2.68 11.67
N ARG A 68 5.92 3.12 12.82
CA ARG A 68 5.16 3.88 13.83
C ARG A 68 4.62 5.22 13.33
N TRP A 69 5.22 5.80 12.29
CA TRP A 69 4.72 7.02 11.66
C TRP A 69 3.30 6.83 11.09
N CYS A 70 2.95 5.63 10.60
CA CYS A 70 1.58 5.33 10.14
C CYS A 70 0.54 5.45 11.25
N LEU A 71 0.91 5.10 12.50
CA LEU A 71 0.04 5.26 13.66
C LEU A 71 -0.19 6.74 13.98
N GLN A 72 0.83 7.58 13.78
CA GLN A 72 0.72 9.01 13.98
C GLN A 72 -0.25 9.62 12.96
N ILE A 73 -0.13 9.25 11.68
CA ILE A 73 -1.09 9.68 10.64
C ILE A 73 -2.50 9.23 10.98
N ALA A 74 -2.67 7.95 11.36
CA ALA A 74 -3.99 7.43 11.70
C ALA A 74 -4.63 8.22 12.86
N ARG A 75 -3.84 8.61 13.87
CA ARG A 75 -4.29 9.45 14.99
C ARG A 75 -4.62 10.88 14.59
N GLN A 76 -3.92 11.44 13.61
CA GLN A 76 -4.17 12.79 13.12
C GLN A 76 -5.44 12.84 12.26
N GLU A 77 -5.59 11.89 11.33
CA GLU A 77 -6.73 11.84 10.42
C GLU A 77 -8.02 11.34 11.09
N PHE A 78 -7.90 10.36 12.01
CA PHE A 78 -9.03 9.70 12.66
C PHE A 78 -8.81 9.55 14.18
N PRO A 79 -8.75 10.64 14.95
CA PRO A 79 -8.32 10.63 16.35
C PRO A 79 -9.14 9.73 17.27
N ARG A 80 -10.43 9.48 16.95
CA ARG A 80 -11.31 8.63 17.74
C ARG A 80 -11.43 7.22 17.17
N GLU A 81 -11.34 7.06 15.86
CA GLU A 81 -11.63 5.80 15.18
C GLU A 81 -10.41 4.98 14.79
N TRP A 82 -9.20 5.57 14.80
CA TRP A 82 -7.95 4.90 14.37
C TRP A 82 -7.73 3.48 14.94
N PRO A 83 -8.09 3.15 16.21
CA PRO A 83 -7.86 1.80 16.73
C PRO A 83 -8.67 0.72 15.98
N THR A 84 -9.80 1.11 15.37
CA THR A 84 -10.72 0.20 14.69
C THR A 84 -10.53 0.15 13.17
N LEU A 85 -9.73 1.08 12.63
CA LEU A 85 -9.46 1.20 11.20
C LEU A 85 -8.42 0.21 10.68
N GLY A 86 -7.78 -0.58 11.54
CA GLY A 86 -6.82 -1.60 11.11
C GLY A 86 -5.60 -1.00 10.42
N VAL A 87 -4.88 -0.14 11.14
CA VAL A 87 -3.76 0.65 10.60
C VAL A 87 -2.72 -0.20 9.88
N HIS A 88 -2.37 -1.38 10.39
CA HIS A 88 -1.41 -2.28 9.71
C HIS A 88 -1.85 -2.69 8.31
N ALA A 89 -3.13 -2.99 8.12
CA ALA A 89 -3.66 -3.34 6.80
C ALA A 89 -3.68 -2.11 5.87
N ALA A 90 -4.06 -0.95 6.40
CA ALA A 90 -4.02 0.30 5.63
C ALA A 90 -2.59 0.68 5.23
N THR A 91 -1.62 0.44 6.12
CA THR A 91 -0.20 0.60 5.85
C THR A 91 0.24 -0.31 4.71
N ALA A 92 0.07 -1.63 4.84
CA ALA A 92 0.42 -2.57 3.77
C ALA A 92 -0.23 -2.22 2.43
N ALA A 93 -1.50 -1.79 2.45
CA ALA A 93 -2.20 -1.31 1.26
C ALA A 93 -1.55 -0.07 0.63
N ALA A 94 -1.15 0.92 1.44
CA ALA A 94 -0.48 2.12 0.96
C ALA A 94 0.89 1.83 0.34
N TYR A 95 1.67 0.94 0.96
CA TYR A 95 2.95 0.49 0.42
C TYR A 95 2.77 -0.29 -0.88
N GLY A 96 1.80 -1.21 -0.94
CA GLY A 96 1.49 -1.95 -2.15
C GLY A 96 1.06 -1.04 -3.30
N LEU A 97 0.19 -0.06 -3.04
CA LEU A 97 -0.17 0.94 -4.06
C LEU A 97 1.05 1.72 -4.53
N ARG A 98 1.86 2.25 -3.59
CA ARG A 98 3.05 3.01 -3.95
C ARG A 98 4.05 2.19 -4.78
N PHE A 99 4.22 0.90 -4.45
CA PHE A 99 5.03 -0.01 -5.24
C PHE A 99 4.55 -0.07 -6.69
N VAL A 100 3.24 -0.22 -6.91
CA VAL A 100 2.69 -0.24 -8.27
C VAL A 100 2.92 1.08 -8.99
N GLU A 101 2.79 2.22 -8.33
CA GLU A 101 3.07 3.53 -8.92
C GLU A 101 4.53 3.66 -9.37
N ILE A 102 5.47 3.19 -8.56
CA ILE A 102 6.89 3.19 -8.88
C ILE A 102 7.17 2.28 -10.09
N MET A 103 6.55 1.10 -10.11
CA MET A 103 6.78 0.10 -11.15
C MET A 103 6.11 0.43 -12.49
N THR A 104 5.01 1.18 -12.47
CA THR A 104 4.19 1.45 -13.66
C THR A 104 4.18 2.90 -14.10
N GLY A 105 4.59 3.84 -13.24
CA GLY A 105 4.53 5.27 -13.49
C GLY A 105 3.11 5.87 -13.42
N HIS A 106 2.10 5.09 -13.04
CA HIS A 106 0.72 5.54 -12.93
C HIS A 106 0.33 5.77 -11.47
N ASP A 107 -0.19 6.94 -11.13
CA ASP A 107 -0.77 7.23 -9.80
C ASP A 107 -2.07 6.44 -9.59
N VAL A 108 -2.26 5.90 -8.37
CA VAL A 108 -3.42 5.08 -8.03
C VAL A 108 -4.10 5.62 -6.78
N ASP A 109 -5.26 6.25 -6.92
CA ASP A 109 -6.02 6.75 -5.76
C ASP A 109 -6.73 5.61 -5.02
N ALA A 110 -6.41 5.43 -3.74
CA ALA A 110 -6.99 4.39 -2.90
C ALA A 110 -8.50 4.56 -2.66
N ARG A 111 -9.05 5.75 -2.91
CA ARG A 111 -10.47 6.09 -2.74
C ARG A 111 -11.31 5.73 -3.95
N GLU A 112 -10.66 5.48 -5.09
CA GLU A 112 -11.33 5.12 -6.33
C GLU A 112 -11.46 3.59 -6.47
N LEU A 113 -12.28 3.18 -7.43
CA LEU A 113 -12.31 1.77 -7.83
C LEU A 113 -10.97 1.42 -8.46
N LEU A 114 -10.36 0.31 -8.03
CA LEU A 114 -9.09 -0.10 -8.61
C LEU A 114 -9.23 -0.28 -10.13
N PRO A 115 -8.31 0.30 -10.91
CA PRO A 115 -8.30 0.10 -12.35
C PRO A 115 -8.18 -1.39 -12.70
N ARG A 116 -8.86 -1.84 -13.76
CA ARG A 116 -8.82 -3.26 -14.19
C ARG A 116 -7.40 -3.77 -14.45
N TRP A 117 -6.54 -2.93 -15.03
CA TRP A 117 -5.14 -3.25 -15.33
C TRP A 117 -4.33 -3.57 -14.06
N LEU A 118 -4.72 -3.01 -12.92
CA LEU A 118 -4.08 -3.25 -11.63
C LEU A 118 -4.35 -4.69 -11.14
N GLY A 119 -5.54 -5.22 -11.43
CA GLY A 119 -5.91 -6.61 -11.16
C GLY A 119 -5.17 -7.61 -12.05
N GLU A 120 -4.76 -7.21 -13.26
CA GLU A 120 -3.95 -8.05 -14.15
C GLU A 120 -2.49 -8.12 -13.69
N TRP A 121 -1.96 -7.04 -13.11
CA TRP A 121 -0.64 -6.99 -12.46
C TRP A 121 -0.50 -7.90 -11.24
N ALA A 122 -1.62 -8.27 -10.61
CA ALA A 122 -1.64 -9.18 -9.46
C ALA A 122 -1.39 -10.65 -9.81
N ILE A 123 -1.64 -11.03 -11.06
CA ILE A 123 -1.77 -12.44 -11.49
C ILE A 123 -0.47 -12.94 -12.16
N TRP A 124 0.47 -12.04 -12.47
CA TRP A 124 1.78 -12.37 -13.03
C TRP A 124 2.86 -12.52 -11.95
#